data_AF-A0A0C9RSU7-F1
#
_entry.id   AF-A0A0C9RSU7-F1
#
_cell.length_a   1.000
_cell.length_b   1.000
_cell.length_c   1.000
_cell.angle_alpha   90.00
_cell.angle_beta   90.00
_cell.angle_gamma   90.00
#
_symmetry.space_group_name_H-M   'P 1'
#
loop_
_entity.id
_entity.type
_entity.pdbx_description
1 polymer ?
#
loop_
_entity_poly.entity_id
_entity_poly.type
_entity_poly.pdbx_seq_one_letter_code
_entity_poly.pdbx_strand_id
1 'polypeptide(L)'
;METTRTPISRRSSSICRFHHRRASALSAKADPAFQIQEINSQVAQFRDLLINIGQPRDGPELRERVRKLRRNCVEACKSTSQLVLPQMRSAIDLGIPADSPNLVLLFFVSQLFLRELYKCKNLVRIVPMDMSGYYASKSGPSNIGNVISSILLCKPITPNFNEEELCSIRKDSAEISALVAELQEFMPQSEADIEKTIALQDTCVAGSKSNGARKANRWDNRPGNPNYFSGRFRFLCCTSRPNYV
;
A
#
# COMPACT_ATOMS: atom_id res chain seq x y z
N MET A 1 49.39 27.21 -51.57
CA MET A 1 48.89 25.87 -51.18
C MET A 1 48.37 25.97 -49.76
N GLU A 2 47.05 26.11 -49.63
CA GLU A 2 46.33 26.36 -48.38
C GLU A 2 46.24 25.09 -47.52
N THR A 3 46.59 25.24 -46.25
CA THR A 3 46.29 24.29 -45.16
C THR A 3 44.91 24.59 -44.56
N THR A 4 43.92 23.78 -44.88
CA THR A 4 42.57 23.84 -44.27
C THR A 4 42.52 22.98 -43.00
N ARG A 5 42.48 23.64 -41.83
CA ARG A 5 42.11 23.02 -40.55
C ARG A 5 40.58 22.83 -40.52
N THR A 6 40.12 21.61 -40.29
CA THR A 6 38.71 21.32 -39.95
C THR A 6 38.51 21.44 -38.43
N PRO A 7 37.46 22.13 -37.95
CA PRO A 7 37.14 22.19 -36.53
C PRO A 7 36.26 21.00 -36.12
N ILE A 8 36.73 20.22 -35.14
CA ILE A 8 35.90 19.23 -34.44
C ILE A 8 34.92 19.99 -33.53
N SER A 9 33.65 20.04 -33.96
CA SER A 9 32.54 20.63 -33.21
C SER A 9 32.22 19.80 -31.96
N ARG A 10 32.58 20.32 -30.78
CA ARG A 10 32.11 19.86 -29.46
C ARG A 10 30.68 20.32 -29.19
N ARG A 11 29.67 19.70 -29.81
CA ARG A 11 28.24 19.98 -29.54
C ARG A 11 27.38 18.70 -29.39
N SER A 12 27.77 17.77 -28.50
CA SER A 12 26.97 16.54 -28.24
C SER A 12 26.84 16.13 -26.77
N SER A 13 27.09 17.00 -25.78
CA SER A 13 27.08 16.61 -24.35
C SER A 13 25.74 16.82 -23.63
N SER A 14 24.93 17.79 -24.05
CA SER A 14 23.65 18.12 -23.39
C SER A 14 22.50 17.21 -23.83
N ILE A 15 22.42 16.90 -25.12
CA ILE A 15 21.37 16.06 -25.71
C ILE A 15 21.47 14.62 -25.19
N CYS A 16 22.66 14.00 -25.18
CA CYS A 16 22.87 12.67 -24.61
C CYS A 16 22.53 12.61 -23.12
N ARG A 17 22.87 13.64 -22.32
CA ARG A 17 22.49 13.70 -20.90
C ARG A 17 20.98 13.82 -20.69
N PHE A 18 20.28 14.52 -21.56
CA PHE A 18 18.82 14.65 -21.49
C PHE A 18 18.12 13.33 -21.85
N HIS A 19 18.58 12.64 -22.90
CA HIS A 19 18.06 11.32 -23.27
C HIS A 19 18.40 10.26 -22.21
N HIS A 20 19.59 10.29 -21.63
CA HIS A 20 19.95 9.37 -20.56
C HIS A 20 19.12 9.63 -19.30
N ARG A 21 18.95 10.89 -18.85
CA ARG A 21 18.04 11.21 -17.73
C ARG A 21 16.60 10.81 -18.01
N ARG A 22 16.11 11.02 -19.22
CA ARG A 22 14.75 10.65 -19.62
C ARG A 22 14.58 9.13 -19.67
N ALA A 23 15.57 8.39 -20.16
CA ALA A 23 15.59 6.93 -20.15
C ALA A 23 15.68 6.39 -18.71
N SER A 24 16.51 6.96 -17.84
CA SER A 24 16.57 6.61 -16.42
C SER A 24 15.27 6.92 -15.68
N ALA A 25 14.60 8.04 -15.99
CA ALA A 25 13.31 8.39 -15.41
C ALA A 25 12.16 7.48 -15.92
N LEU A 26 12.21 7.06 -17.19
CA LEU A 26 11.28 6.08 -17.76
C LEU A 26 11.52 4.68 -17.18
N SER A 27 12.78 4.30 -16.97
CA SER A 27 13.17 3.02 -16.35
C SER A 27 12.82 2.98 -14.86
N ALA A 28 12.95 4.09 -14.12
CA ALA A 28 12.56 4.17 -12.72
C ALA A 28 11.04 4.04 -12.53
N LYS A 29 10.24 4.50 -13.50
CA LYS A 29 8.79 4.27 -13.51
C LYS A 29 8.40 2.81 -13.75
N ALA A 30 9.30 1.99 -14.28
CA ALA A 30 9.06 0.56 -14.50
C ALA A 30 9.65 -0.33 -13.38
N ASP A 31 10.38 0.25 -12.42
CA ASP A 31 10.94 -0.50 -11.30
C ASP A 31 9.85 -0.73 -10.23
N PRO A 32 9.46 -1.99 -9.94
CA PRO A 32 8.46 -2.29 -8.93
C PRO A 32 8.85 -1.78 -7.54
N ALA A 33 10.14 -1.76 -7.18
CA ALA A 33 10.58 -1.29 -5.86
C ALA A 33 10.29 0.21 -5.68
N PHE A 34 10.56 1.01 -6.70
CA PHE A 34 10.25 2.44 -6.71
C PHE A 34 8.74 2.69 -6.63
N GLN A 35 7.93 1.94 -7.40
CA GLN A 35 6.48 2.08 -7.34
C GLN A 35 5.90 1.73 -5.96
N ILE A 36 6.41 0.67 -5.32
CA ILE A 36 5.99 0.28 -3.96
C ILE A 36 6.32 1.37 -2.94
N GLN A 37 7.51 1.99 -3.04
CA GLN A 37 7.88 3.11 -2.17
C GLN A 37 6.94 4.30 -2.37
N GLU A 38 6.59 4.61 -3.61
CA GLU A 38 5.65 5.68 -3.94
C GLU A 38 4.24 5.39 -3.40
N ILE A 39 3.75 4.15 -3.50
CA ILE A 39 2.48 3.73 -2.88
C ILE A 39 2.54 3.96 -1.37
N ASN A 40 3.62 3.56 -0.71
CA ASN A 40 3.78 3.75 0.73
C ASN A 40 3.75 5.24 1.12
N SER A 41 4.37 6.12 0.32
CA SER A 41 4.29 7.57 0.49
C SER A 41 2.86 8.08 0.33
N GLN A 42 2.13 7.63 -0.69
CA GLN A 42 0.73 8.02 -0.90
C GLN A 42 -0.19 7.54 0.23
N VAL A 43 0.03 6.34 0.77
CA VAL A 43 -0.72 5.82 1.93
C VAL A 43 -0.46 6.66 3.18
N ALA A 44 0.77 7.12 3.39
CA ALA A 44 1.08 8.04 4.48
C ALA A 44 0.34 9.39 4.30
N GLN A 45 0.43 9.99 3.11
CA GLN A 45 -0.32 11.22 2.79
C GLN A 45 -1.82 11.05 2.95
N PHE A 46 -2.36 9.88 2.58
CA PHE A 46 -3.78 9.57 2.73
C PHE A 46 -4.20 9.60 4.20
N ARG A 47 -3.40 9.02 5.09
CA ARG A 47 -3.63 9.06 6.54
C ARG A 47 -3.63 10.48 7.08
N ASP A 48 -2.69 11.30 6.65
CA ASP A 48 -2.61 12.69 7.07
C ASP A 48 -3.85 13.49 6.65
N LEU A 49 -4.39 13.23 5.45
CA LEU A 49 -5.65 13.81 5.03
C LEU A 49 -6.84 13.30 5.87
N LEU A 50 -6.87 12.01 6.22
CA LEU A 50 -7.95 11.44 7.05
C LEU A 50 -8.01 12.06 8.45
N ILE A 51 -6.89 12.43 9.05
CA ILE A 51 -6.84 13.11 10.36
C ILE A 51 -7.58 14.45 10.33
N ASN A 52 -7.63 15.11 9.18
CA ASN A 52 -8.29 16.40 9.02
C ASN A 52 -9.81 16.29 8.83
N ILE A 53 -10.37 15.08 8.68
CA ILE A 53 -11.83 14.90 8.59
C ILE A 53 -12.47 15.18 9.95
N GLY A 54 -13.54 15.98 9.96
CA GLY A 54 -14.20 16.47 11.18
C GLY A 54 -13.48 17.60 11.91
N GLN A 55 -12.35 18.08 11.37
CA GLN A 55 -11.62 19.25 11.90
C GLN A 55 -12.12 20.55 11.25
N PRO A 56 -11.78 21.74 11.77
CA PRO A 56 -12.18 23.02 11.18
C PRO A 56 -11.74 23.24 9.72
N ARG A 57 -10.73 22.49 9.26
CA ARG A 57 -10.22 22.49 7.88
C ARG A 57 -10.93 21.48 6.97
N ASP A 58 -11.86 20.70 7.51
CA ASP A 58 -12.65 19.74 6.74
C ASP A 58 -13.64 20.49 5.84
N GLY A 59 -13.43 20.38 4.53
CA GLY A 59 -14.26 21.02 3.53
C GLY A 59 -14.24 20.26 2.21
N PRO A 60 -15.06 20.66 1.23
CA PRO A 60 -15.21 19.92 -0.02
C PRO A 60 -13.88 19.71 -0.78
N GLU A 61 -12.96 20.67 -0.75
CA GLU A 61 -11.63 20.56 -1.37
C GLU A 61 -10.77 19.49 -0.71
N LEU A 62 -10.84 19.37 0.62
CA LEU A 62 -10.14 18.32 1.36
C LEU A 62 -10.76 16.95 1.04
N ARG A 63 -12.09 16.85 1.09
CA ARG A 63 -12.82 15.60 0.77
C ARG A 63 -12.53 15.12 -0.65
N GLU A 64 -12.42 16.03 -1.62
CA GLU A 64 -12.02 15.68 -2.98
C GLU A 64 -10.55 15.24 -3.09
N ARG A 65 -9.64 15.85 -2.33
CA ARG A 65 -8.24 15.38 -2.25
C ARG A 65 -8.14 13.97 -1.69
N VAL A 66 -8.91 13.66 -0.63
CA VAL A 66 -9.04 12.30 -0.07
C VAL A 66 -9.53 11.33 -1.16
N ARG A 67 -10.61 11.67 -1.89
CA ARG A 67 -11.14 10.86 -2.99
C ARG A 67 -10.10 10.57 -4.07
N LYS A 68 -9.41 11.59 -4.56
CA LYS A 68 -8.42 11.46 -5.63
C LYS A 68 -7.23 10.62 -5.18
N LEU A 69 -6.67 10.91 -4.00
CA LEU A 69 -5.53 10.17 -3.49
C LEU A 69 -5.87 8.70 -3.23
N ARG A 70 -7.08 8.41 -2.73
CA ARG A 70 -7.58 7.04 -2.61
C ARG A 70 -7.54 6.31 -3.95
N ARG A 71 -8.17 6.87 -4.98
CA ARG A 71 -8.23 6.24 -6.31
C ARG A 71 -6.83 6.06 -6.92
N ASN A 72 -5.95 7.03 -6.73
CA ASN A 72 -4.56 6.93 -7.16
C ASN A 72 -3.83 5.77 -6.48
N CYS A 73 -4.00 5.60 -5.17
CA CYS A 73 -3.44 4.46 -4.44
C CYS A 73 -3.97 3.12 -4.97
N VAL A 74 -5.28 3.04 -5.26
CA VAL A 74 -5.90 1.81 -5.82
C VAL A 74 -5.28 1.44 -7.15
N GLU A 75 -5.22 2.40 -8.08
CA GLU A 75 -4.66 2.17 -9.41
C GLU A 75 -3.15 1.91 -9.37
N ALA A 76 -2.42 2.53 -8.45
CA ALA A 76 -1.01 2.25 -8.24
C ALA A 76 -0.80 0.80 -7.75
N CYS A 77 -1.54 0.34 -6.74
CA CYS A 77 -1.47 -1.06 -6.27
C CYS A 77 -1.72 -2.05 -7.41
N LYS A 78 -2.76 -1.81 -8.23
CA LYS A 78 -3.11 -2.67 -9.38
C LYS A 78 -2.03 -2.65 -10.46
N SER A 79 -1.51 -1.48 -10.79
CA SER A 79 -0.47 -1.34 -11.81
C SER A 79 0.83 -2.03 -11.36
N THR A 80 1.20 -1.89 -10.08
CA THR A 80 2.39 -2.52 -9.53
C THR A 80 2.22 -4.04 -9.40
N SER A 81 1.04 -4.55 -9.06
CA SER A 81 0.80 -6.00 -9.01
C SER A 81 0.97 -6.65 -10.38
N GLN A 82 0.58 -5.97 -11.47
CA GLN A 82 0.81 -6.44 -12.84
C GLN A 82 2.30 -6.53 -13.21
N LEU A 83 3.20 -5.87 -12.49
CA LEU A 83 4.65 -6.01 -12.68
C LEU A 83 5.23 -7.15 -11.82
N VAL A 84 4.71 -7.33 -10.61
CA VAL A 84 5.24 -8.29 -9.63
C VAL A 84 4.71 -9.71 -9.86
N LEU A 85 3.40 -9.87 -10.05
CA LEU A 85 2.75 -11.18 -10.13
C LEU A 85 3.22 -12.06 -11.30
N PRO A 86 3.45 -11.55 -12.53
CA PRO A 86 3.96 -12.38 -13.62
C PRO A 86 5.34 -12.99 -13.31
N GLN A 87 6.19 -12.26 -12.59
CA GLN A 87 7.49 -12.77 -12.16
C GLN A 87 7.34 -13.94 -11.19
N MET A 88 6.33 -13.89 -10.31
CA MET A 88 6.06 -14.95 -9.33
C MET A 88 5.52 -16.21 -9.99
N ARG A 89 4.55 -16.06 -10.90
CA ARG A 89 4.01 -17.17 -11.68
C ARG A 89 5.11 -17.88 -12.48
N SER A 90 5.97 -17.11 -13.16
CA SER A 90 7.11 -17.67 -13.90
C SER A 90 8.13 -18.38 -13.00
N ALA A 91 8.38 -17.88 -11.78
CA ALA A 91 9.31 -18.54 -10.85
C ALA A 91 8.77 -19.88 -10.34
N ILE A 92 7.46 -19.93 -10.04
CA ILE A 92 6.76 -21.16 -9.63
C ILE A 92 6.77 -22.20 -10.74
N ASP A 93 6.51 -21.80 -11.99
CA ASP A 93 6.56 -22.72 -13.14
C ASP A 93 7.95 -23.36 -13.32
N LEU A 94 9.00 -22.66 -12.91
CA LEU A 94 10.39 -23.13 -12.93
C LEU A 94 10.79 -23.91 -11.66
N GLY A 95 9.89 -24.08 -10.71
CA GLY A 95 10.15 -24.75 -9.42
C GLY A 95 11.07 -23.96 -8.49
N ILE A 96 11.25 -22.66 -8.72
CA ILE A 96 12.09 -21.79 -7.88
C ILE A 96 11.21 -21.20 -6.77
N PRO A 97 11.62 -21.27 -5.48
CA PRO A 97 10.90 -20.61 -4.40
C PRO A 97 10.71 -19.12 -4.69
N ALA A 98 9.46 -18.66 -4.64
CA ALA A 98 9.06 -17.29 -5.00
C ALA A 98 9.40 -16.28 -3.88
N ASP A 99 10.67 -16.17 -3.49
CA ASP A 99 11.14 -15.22 -2.49
C ASP A 99 11.41 -13.85 -3.11
N SER A 100 10.34 -13.13 -3.46
CA SER A 100 10.45 -11.75 -3.94
C SER A 100 10.25 -10.73 -2.82
N PRO A 101 11.27 -9.92 -2.47
CA PRO A 101 11.09 -8.84 -1.50
C PRO A 101 10.02 -7.83 -1.95
N ASN A 102 9.87 -7.63 -3.27
CA ASN A 102 8.87 -6.74 -3.83
C ASN A 102 7.44 -7.28 -3.62
N LEU A 103 7.24 -8.59 -3.72
CA LEU A 103 5.95 -9.22 -3.38
C LEU A 103 5.58 -8.95 -1.92
N VAL A 104 6.50 -9.23 -1.01
CA VAL A 104 6.29 -9.07 0.43
C VAL A 104 5.97 -7.61 0.78
N LEU A 105 6.72 -6.66 0.21
CA LEU A 105 6.49 -5.23 0.43
C LEU A 105 5.16 -4.76 -0.15
N LEU A 106 4.81 -5.20 -1.37
CA LEU A 106 3.54 -4.86 -2.01
C LEU A 106 2.34 -5.42 -1.23
N PHE A 107 2.47 -6.64 -0.70
CA PHE A 107 1.47 -7.26 0.16
C PHE A 107 1.23 -6.42 1.42
N PHE A 108 2.29 -6.08 2.16
CA PHE A 108 2.14 -5.32 3.40
C PHE A 108 1.65 -3.88 3.18
N VAL A 109 2.10 -3.19 2.13
CA VAL A 109 1.61 -1.84 1.84
C VAL A 109 0.14 -1.86 1.41
N SER A 110 -0.29 -2.87 0.63
CA SER A 110 -1.69 -3.05 0.23
C SER A 110 -2.58 -3.36 1.44
N GLN A 111 -2.13 -4.18 2.38
CA GLN A 111 -2.83 -4.40 3.65
C GLN A 111 -2.92 -3.14 4.51
N LEU A 112 -1.83 -2.36 4.59
CA LEU A 112 -1.81 -1.07 5.28
C LEU A 112 -2.85 -0.14 4.67
N PHE A 113 -2.92 -0.05 3.35
CA PHE A 113 -3.89 0.77 2.64
C PHE A 113 -5.33 0.30 2.85
N LEU A 114 -5.59 -1.01 2.80
CA LEU A 114 -6.91 -1.58 3.06
C LEU A 114 -7.46 -1.19 4.45
N ARG A 115 -6.60 -1.18 5.47
CA ARG A 115 -6.98 -0.68 6.80
C ARG A 115 -7.38 0.80 6.78
N GLU A 116 -6.67 1.64 6.03
CA GLU A 116 -7.02 3.05 5.89
C GLU A 116 -8.31 3.28 5.10
N LEU A 117 -8.62 2.42 4.11
CA LEU A 117 -9.90 2.46 3.41
C LEU A 117 -11.09 2.23 4.35
N TYR A 118 -10.97 1.27 5.28
CA TYR A 118 -12.01 1.05 6.29
C TYR A 118 -12.18 2.24 7.23
N LYS A 119 -11.08 2.89 7.66
CA LYS A 119 -11.15 4.13 8.44
C LYS A 119 -11.80 5.26 7.65
N CYS A 120 -11.40 5.45 6.39
CA CYS A 120 -11.98 6.44 5.49
C CYS A 120 -13.49 6.25 5.35
N LYS A 121 -13.96 5.02 5.08
CA LYS A 121 -15.39 4.68 5.02
C LYS A 121 -16.13 5.07 6.30
N ASN A 122 -15.56 4.72 7.46
CA ASN A 122 -16.19 5.01 8.75
C ASN A 122 -16.24 6.53 9.02
N LEU A 123 -15.16 7.25 8.73
CA LEU A 123 -15.09 8.71 8.88
C LEU A 123 -16.11 9.41 7.98
N VAL A 124 -16.19 9.03 6.70
CA VAL A 124 -17.18 9.61 5.76
C VAL A 124 -18.62 9.30 6.20
N ARG A 125 -18.86 8.12 6.76
CA ARG A 125 -20.18 7.74 7.27
C ARG A 125 -20.58 8.56 8.51
N ILE A 126 -19.65 8.77 9.45
CA ILE A 126 -19.90 9.45 10.73
C ILE A 126 -19.95 10.97 10.54
N VAL A 127 -19.10 11.50 9.66
CA VAL A 127 -19.00 12.93 9.35
C VAL A 127 -19.38 13.12 7.89
N PRO A 128 -20.68 13.17 7.56
CA PRO A 128 -21.13 13.43 6.19
C PRO A 128 -20.73 14.86 5.78
N MET A 129 -20.51 15.05 4.48
CA MET A 129 -20.21 16.36 3.89
C MET A 129 -21.12 16.61 2.71
N ASP A 130 -21.74 17.79 2.66
CA ASP A 130 -22.42 18.22 1.46
C ASP A 130 -21.40 18.69 0.40
N MET A 131 -21.43 18.02 -0.75
CA MET A 131 -20.55 18.30 -1.90
C MET A 131 -21.30 18.98 -3.05
N SER A 132 -22.60 19.27 -2.89
CA SER A 132 -23.47 19.78 -3.95
C SER A 132 -22.93 21.07 -4.58
N GLY A 133 -22.60 22.06 -3.75
CA GLY A 133 -22.04 23.34 -4.20
C GLY A 133 -20.65 23.20 -4.86
N TYR A 134 -19.82 22.28 -4.36
CA TYR A 134 -18.49 22.04 -4.91
C TYR A 134 -18.56 21.49 -6.33
N TYR A 135 -19.38 20.46 -6.57
CA TYR A 135 -19.54 19.92 -7.92
C TYR A 135 -20.33 20.85 -8.82
N ALA A 136 -21.33 21.60 -8.33
CA ALA A 136 -22.03 22.62 -9.13
C ALA A 136 -21.08 23.70 -9.65
N SER A 137 -20.09 24.11 -8.85
CA SER A 137 -19.10 25.12 -9.26
C SER A 137 -18.04 24.61 -10.25
N LYS A 138 -17.78 23.30 -10.27
CA LYS A 138 -16.75 22.66 -11.13
C LYS A 138 -17.32 21.92 -12.33
N SER A 139 -18.61 21.59 -12.32
CA SER A 139 -19.31 21.11 -13.49
C SER A 139 -19.68 22.31 -14.34
N GLY A 140 -18.90 22.54 -15.39
CA GLY A 140 -19.44 23.19 -16.60
C GLY A 140 -20.66 22.41 -17.12
N PRO A 141 -21.40 22.92 -18.12
CA PRO A 141 -22.79 22.55 -18.47
C PRO A 141 -23.08 21.07 -18.84
N SER A 142 -22.15 20.15 -18.64
CA SER A 142 -22.17 18.74 -19.02
C SER A 142 -22.90 17.79 -18.04
N ASN A 143 -23.93 18.26 -17.32
CA ASN A 143 -24.84 17.39 -16.54
C ASN A 143 -25.90 16.69 -17.43
N ILE A 144 -25.57 16.36 -18.69
CA ILE A 144 -26.51 15.81 -19.69
C ILE A 144 -27.15 14.50 -19.21
N GLY A 145 -26.42 13.66 -18.46
CA GLY A 145 -26.95 12.42 -17.90
C GLY A 145 -28.02 12.63 -16.82
N ASN A 146 -27.91 13.71 -16.03
CA ASN A 146 -28.92 14.05 -15.02
C ASN A 146 -30.16 14.69 -15.64
N VAL A 147 -29.96 15.52 -16.68
CA VAL A 147 -31.07 16.21 -17.38
C VAL A 147 -32.04 15.21 -18.00
N ILE A 148 -31.55 14.17 -18.68
CA ILE A 148 -32.41 13.15 -19.31
C ILE A 148 -33.25 12.39 -18.28
N SER A 149 -32.67 12.07 -17.12
CA SER A 149 -33.38 11.35 -16.06
C SER A 149 -34.41 12.23 -15.33
N SER A 150 -34.13 13.52 -15.12
CA SER A 150 -35.09 14.48 -14.57
C SER A 150 -36.24 14.85 -15.53
N ILE A 151 -36.02 14.83 -16.85
CA ILE A 151 -37.07 15.04 -17.86
C ILE A 151 -38.07 13.86 -17.88
N LEU A 152 -37.59 12.63 -17.65
CA LEU A 152 -38.43 11.43 -17.69
C LEU A 152 -39.12 11.10 -16.36
N LEU A 153 -38.52 11.44 -15.21
CA LEU A 153 -38.99 10.96 -13.90
C LEU A 153 -39.75 12.00 -13.06
N CYS A 154 -39.86 13.25 -13.51
CA CYS A 154 -40.54 14.34 -12.78
C CYS A 154 -40.17 14.44 -11.28
N LYS A 155 -38.97 13.97 -10.94
CA LYS A 155 -38.34 14.10 -9.62
C LYS A 155 -36.94 14.64 -9.86
N PRO A 156 -36.54 15.73 -9.21
CA PRO A 156 -35.13 16.06 -9.14
C PRO A 156 -34.44 14.88 -8.45
N ILE A 157 -33.69 14.08 -9.22
CA ILE A 157 -32.72 13.16 -8.65
C ILE A 157 -31.70 14.05 -7.97
N THR A 158 -31.83 14.22 -6.66
CA THR A 158 -30.80 14.84 -5.85
C THR A 158 -29.74 13.76 -5.65
N PRO A 159 -28.58 13.82 -6.35
CA PRO A 159 -27.56 12.81 -6.17
C PRO A 159 -27.09 12.85 -4.71
N ASN A 160 -27.27 11.74 -4.00
CA ASN A 160 -26.73 11.60 -2.65
C ASN A 160 -25.23 11.31 -2.76
N PHE A 161 -24.45 12.37 -2.93
CA PHE A 161 -22.99 12.32 -3.08
C PHE A 161 -22.30 11.58 -1.92
N ASN A 162 -22.89 11.61 -0.72
CA ASN A 162 -22.35 10.90 0.43
C ASN A 162 -22.52 9.39 0.28
N GLU A 163 -23.68 8.92 -0.15
CA GLU A 163 -23.91 7.49 -0.39
C GLU A 163 -23.11 6.98 -1.60
N GLU A 164 -23.01 7.76 -2.67
CA GLU A 164 -22.14 7.46 -3.81
C GLU A 164 -20.68 7.30 -3.37
N GLU A 165 -20.20 8.22 -2.54
CA GLU A 165 -18.85 8.16 -2.00
C GLU A 165 -18.64 6.89 -1.16
N LEU A 166 -19.58 6.58 -0.25
CA LEU A 166 -19.52 5.36 0.57
C LEU A 166 -19.55 4.08 -0.29
N CYS A 167 -20.31 4.07 -1.38
CA CYS A 167 -20.34 2.98 -2.34
C CYS A 167 -18.98 2.85 -3.05
N SER A 168 -18.40 3.97 -3.49
CA SER A 168 -17.09 3.96 -4.16
C SER A 168 -15.98 3.44 -3.24
N ILE A 169 -15.96 3.84 -1.95
CA ILE A 169 -14.98 3.33 -0.98
C ILE A 169 -15.15 1.83 -0.76
N ARG A 170 -16.40 1.31 -0.72
CA ARG A 170 -16.65 -0.13 -0.60
C ARG A 170 -16.09 -0.89 -1.80
N LYS A 171 -16.31 -0.38 -3.01
CA LYS A 171 -15.77 -0.96 -4.24
C LYS A 171 -14.25 -0.99 -4.21
N ASP A 172 -13.61 0.15 -3.93
CA ASP A 172 -12.15 0.26 -3.81
C ASP A 172 -11.59 -0.71 -2.76
N SER A 173 -12.28 -0.86 -1.62
CA SER A 173 -11.88 -1.81 -0.56
C SER A 173 -11.97 -3.26 -1.01
N ALA A 174 -13.01 -3.62 -1.78
CA ALA A 174 -13.17 -4.96 -2.33
C ALA A 174 -12.08 -5.27 -3.37
N GLU A 175 -11.75 -4.32 -4.24
CA GLU A 175 -10.66 -4.44 -5.21
C GLU A 175 -9.31 -4.70 -4.52
N ILE A 176 -8.98 -3.90 -3.50
CA ILE A 176 -7.72 -4.08 -2.76
C ILE A 176 -7.74 -5.36 -1.93
N SER A 177 -8.87 -5.76 -1.36
CA SER A 177 -8.99 -7.03 -0.64
C SER A 177 -8.76 -8.23 -1.57
N ALA A 178 -9.29 -8.19 -2.80
CA ALA A 178 -9.06 -9.23 -3.79
C ALA A 178 -7.58 -9.29 -4.21
N LEU A 179 -6.96 -8.13 -4.42
CA LEU A 179 -5.53 -8.04 -4.74
C LEU A 179 -4.65 -8.57 -3.60
N VAL A 180 -4.98 -8.26 -2.33
CA VAL A 180 -4.26 -8.81 -1.18
C VAL A 180 -4.38 -10.33 -1.12
N ALA A 181 -5.57 -10.88 -1.40
CA ALA A 181 -5.78 -12.32 -1.43
C ALA A 181 -4.95 -12.99 -2.55
N GLU A 182 -4.88 -12.39 -3.74
CA GLU A 182 -4.04 -12.88 -4.83
C GLU A 182 -2.56 -12.84 -4.46
N LEU A 183 -2.06 -11.73 -3.90
CA LEU A 183 -0.66 -11.64 -3.46
C LEU A 183 -0.33 -12.67 -2.37
N GLN A 184 -1.28 -12.98 -1.48
CA GLN A 184 -1.11 -13.93 -0.39
C GLN A 184 -0.85 -15.35 -0.89
N GLU A 185 -1.38 -15.73 -2.05
CA GLU A 185 -1.17 -17.06 -2.66
C GLU A 185 0.31 -17.32 -2.96
N PHE A 186 1.06 -16.26 -3.29
CA PHE A 186 2.48 -16.33 -3.61
C PHE A 186 3.39 -16.10 -2.41
N MET A 187 2.85 -15.74 -1.24
CA MET A 187 3.64 -15.49 -0.04
C MET A 187 4.18 -16.82 0.52
N PRO A 188 5.46 -16.89 0.94
CA PRO A 188 5.98 -18.09 1.57
C PRO A 188 5.16 -18.38 2.83
N GLN A 189 4.49 -19.53 2.85
CA GLN A 189 3.86 -20.01 4.07
C GLN A 189 4.98 -20.40 5.00
N SER A 190 5.08 -19.77 6.18
CA SER A 190 6.01 -20.24 7.19
C SER A 190 5.61 -21.67 7.51
N GLU A 191 6.39 -22.65 7.09
CA GLU A 191 6.26 -24.00 7.61
C GLU A 191 6.57 -23.95 9.11
N ALA A 192 5.54 -23.75 9.92
CA ALA A 192 5.62 -23.71 11.37
C ALA A 192 5.91 -25.10 11.98
N ASP A 193 6.23 -26.11 11.16
CA ASP A 193 6.32 -27.52 11.56
C ASP A 193 7.60 -28.25 11.12
N ILE A 194 8.58 -27.60 10.47
CA ILE A 194 9.87 -28.28 10.18
C ILE A 194 10.84 -28.22 11.36
N GLU A 195 10.67 -27.28 12.29
CA GLU A 195 11.48 -27.25 13.52
C GLU A 195 10.87 -28.15 14.61
N LYS A 196 10.62 -29.42 14.27
CA LYS A 196 10.47 -30.47 15.28
C LYS A 196 11.77 -30.52 16.06
N THR A 197 11.76 -29.95 17.26
CA THR A 197 12.25 -30.50 18.54
C THR A 197 13.23 -31.69 18.48
N ILE A 198 14.30 -31.63 17.69
CA ILE A 198 15.40 -32.61 17.74
C ILE A 198 16.43 -32.16 18.79
N ALA A 199 16.48 -30.87 19.11
CA ALA A 199 17.41 -30.30 20.09
C ALA A 199 17.10 -30.62 21.57
N LEU A 200 16.00 -31.31 21.88
CA LEU A 200 15.62 -31.67 23.27
C LEU A 200 15.65 -33.18 23.56
N GLN A 201 16.07 -34.03 22.62
CA GLN A 201 16.23 -35.48 22.85
C GLN A 201 17.70 -35.87 22.90
N ASP A 202 18.46 -35.28 23.82
CA ASP A 202 19.68 -35.93 24.33
C ASP A 202 20.00 -35.30 25.69
N THR A 203 19.58 -36.01 26.76
CA THR A 203 20.11 -36.03 28.14
C THR A 203 19.00 -36.20 29.19
N CYS A 204 18.50 -37.43 29.37
CA CYS A 204 17.98 -37.85 30.68
C CYS A 204 17.91 -39.38 30.83
N VAL A 205 19.07 -40.04 30.74
CA VAL A 205 19.28 -41.30 31.47
C VAL A 205 19.91 -40.95 32.81
N ALA A 206 19.10 -40.85 33.88
CA ALA A 206 19.47 -41.18 35.27
C ALA A 206 18.41 -40.68 36.29
N GLY A 207 17.82 -41.61 37.04
CA GLY A 207 17.75 -41.49 38.52
C GLY A 207 16.58 -40.77 39.20
N SER A 208 15.54 -41.53 39.53
CA SER A 208 14.91 -41.68 40.87
C SER A 208 14.55 -40.47 41.78
N LYS A 209 13.26 -40.45 42.16
CA LYS A 209 12.63 -40.17 43.49
C LYS A 209 12.27 -38.73 43.93
N SER A 210 10.94 -38.56 44.09
CA SER A 210 10.20 -38.02 45.26
C SER A 210 9.61 -36.60 45.21
N ASN A 211 8.32 -36.57 45.58
CA ASN A 211 7.37 -35.52 45.93
C ASN A 211 7.91 -34.25 46.60
N GLY A 212 7.30 -33.09 46.26
CA GLY A 212 7.24 -31.95 47.18
C GLY A 212 6.96 -30.59 46.55
N ALA A 213 5.77 -30.05 46.86
CA ALA A 213 5.45 -28.63 47.04
C ALA A 213 5.77 -27.61 45.92
N ARG A 214 4.69 -27.10 45.33
CA ARG A 214 4.61 -25.85 44.58
C ARG A 214 5.24 -24.70 45.40
N LYS A 215 6.35 -24.13 44.91
CA LYS A 215 6.74 -22.75 45.21
C LYS A 215 7.18 -22.06 43.93
N ALA A 216 6.49 -20.96 43.65
CA ALA A 216 6.77 -20.03 42.58
C ALA A 216 8.20 -19.52 42.70
N ASN A 217 9.04 -19.80 41.70
CA ASN A 217 10.30 -19.12 41.53
C ASN A 217 10.14 -18.10 40.40
N ARG A 218 10.09 -16.86 40.86
CA ARG A 218 10.36 -15.57 40.25
C ARG A 218 11.44 -15.64 39.16
N TRP A 219 11.08 -15.37 37.90
CA TRP A 219 12.04 -15.14 36.81
C TRP A 219 12.20 -13.63 36.66
N ASP A 220 13.20 -13.11 37.34
CA ASP A 220 13.73 -11.77 37.12
C ASP A 220 14.55 -11.77 35.82
N ASN A 221 14.17 -10.87 34.91
CA ASN A 221 15.00 -10.18 33.93
C ASN A 221 16.06 -10.98 33.11
N ARG A 222 15.65 -11.46 31.93
CA ARG A 222 16.45 -11.43 30.68
C ARG A 222 15.52 -11.26 29.46
N PRO A 223 15.66 -10.21 28.63
CA PRO A 223 14.97 -10.14 27.35
C PRO A 223 15.75 -10.99 26.34
N GLY A 224 15.48 -12.30 26.35
CA GLY A 224 15.87 -13.18 25.26
C GLY A 224 14.73 -13.25 24.25
N ASN A 225 14.82 -12.49 23.16
CA ASN A 225 14.18 -12.91 21.91
C ASN A 225 14.98 -12.35 20.71
N PRO A 226 15.71 -13.18 19.95
CA PRO A 226 16.30 -12.75 18.69
C PRO A 226 15.21 -12.79 17.62
N ASN A 227 14.51 -11.67 17.42
CA ASN A 227 13.62 -11.51 16.29
C ASN A 227 14.45 -11.38 15.00
N TYR A 228 14.71 -12.52 14.33
CA TYR A 228 15.40 -12.60 13.03
C TYR A 228 14.68 -11.83 11.90
N PHE A 229 13.43 -11.39 12.12
CA PHE A 229 12.65 -10.60 11.15
C PHE A 229 12.64 -9.08 11.43
N SER A 230 13.30 -8.61 12.48
CA SER A 230 13.27 -7.18 12.88
C SER A 230 14.18 -6.26 12.05
N GLY A 231 15.06 -6.81 11.22
CA GLY A 231 16.13 -6.04 10.57
C GLY A 231 15.83 -5.47 9.17
N ARG A 232 14.88 -6.05 8.40
CA ARG A 232 14.75 -5.75 6.95
C ARG A 232 13.55 -4.92 6.53
N PHE A 233 12.58 -4.65 7.42
CA PHE A 233 11.35 -3.92 7.08
C PHE A 233 11.33 -2.45 7.55
N ARG A 234 12.49 -1.78 7.62
CA ARG A 234 12.58 -0.35 7.96
C ARG A 234 11.99 0.60 6.88
N PHE A 235 11.51 0.06 5.77
CA PHE A 235 10.92 0.83 4.67
C PHE A 235 9.43 1.16 4.85
N LEU A 236 8.72 0.43 5.71
CA LEU A 236 7.33 0.75 6.04
C LEU A 236 7.34 1.67 7.25
N CYS A 237 6.93 2.92 7.08
CA CYS A 237 6.86 3.96 8.11
C CYS A 237 5.88 3.65 9.26
N CYS A 238 5.36 2.42 9.34
CA CYS A 238 4.17 2.04 10.11
C CYS A 238 4.42 0.87 11.09
N THR A 239 5.65 0.39 11.26
CA THR A 239 5.96 -0.71 12.20
C THR A 239 6.21 -0.23 13.64
N SER A 240 6.21 1.08 13.90
CA SER A 240 6.30 1.61 15.26
C SER A 240 4.91 1.70 15.89
N ARG A 241 4.66 0.88 16.92
CA ARG A 241 3.54 1.07 17.85
C ARG A 241 3.72 2.41 18.58
N PRO A 242 2.72 3.28 18.67
CA PRO A 242 2.77 4.36 19.65
C PRO A 242 2.60 3.73 21.04
N ASN A 243 3.65 3.79 21.85
CA ASN A 243 3.50 3.65 23.30
C ASN A 243 2.78 4.91 23.78
N TYR A 244 1.51 4.77 24.16
CA TYR A 244 0.87 5.77 24.99
C TYR A 244 1.47 5.63 26.39
N VAL A 245 2.18 6.67 26.83
CA VAL A 245 2.53 6.90 28.24
C VAL A 245 1.39 7.67 28.88
#